data_AF-A0A5K1GNV7-F1
#
_entry.id   AF-A0A5K1GNV7-F1
#
_cell.length_a   1.000
_cell.length_b   1.000
_cell.length_c   1.000
_cell.angle_alpha   90.00
_cell.angle_beta   90.00
_cell.angle_gamma   90.00
#
_symmetry.space_group_name_H-M   'P 1'
#
loop_
_entity.id
_entity.type
_entity.pdbx_description
1 polymer ?
#
loop_
_entity_poly.entity_id
_entity_poly.type
_entity_poly.pdbx_seq_one_letter_code
_entity_poly.pdbx_strand_id
1 'polypeptide(L)' 'VYVTDLWTDHTPWPFNQLPRSYNFLVKHGALWKMTYYGSAPRLVHQPHFAATSAFIAR' A
#
# COMPACT_ATOMS: atom_id res chain seq x y z
N VAL A 1 20.68 -22.72 -5.57
CA VAL A 1 20.61 -21.24 -5.46
C VAL A 1 19.51 -20.92 -4.46
N TYR A 2 19.84 -20.28 -3.35
CA TYR A 2 18.82 -19.71 -2.45
C TYR A 2 18.52 -18.29 -2.94
N VAL A 3 17.25 -18.00 -3.20
CA VAL A 3 16.79 -16.64 -3.52
C VAL A 3 16.17 -16.08 -2.25
N THR A 4 16.88 -15.14 -1.63
CA THR A 4 16.44 -14.41 -0.43
C THR A 4 15.70 -13.16 -0.90
N ASP A 5 14.42 -13.06 -0.55
CA ASP A 5 13.58 -11.91 -0.92
C ASP A 5 13.60 -10.88 0.21
N LEU A 6 14.05 -9.66 -0.11
CA LEU A 6 14.20 -8.57 0.87
C LEU A 6 12.91 -8.34 1.67
N TRP A 7 11.76 -8.37 0.99
CA TRP A 7 10.46 -8.04 1.58
C TRP A 7 9.88 -9.20 2.40
N THR A 8 10.04 -10.43 1.94
CA THR A 8 9.56 -11.62 2.65
C THR A 8 10.36 -11.86 3.94
N ASP A 9 11.65 -11.54 3.93
CA ASP A 9 12.53 -11.88 5.05
C ASP A 9 12.70 -10.74 6.07
N HIS A 10 12.58 -9.47 5.66
CA HIS A 10 12.91 -8.32 6.53
C HIS A 10 11.73 -7.41 6.86
N THR A 11 10.53 -7.65 6.33
CA THR A 11 9.36 -6.82 6.65
C THR A 11 8.54 -7.45 7.78
N PRO A 12 8.04 -6.68 8.75
CA PRO A 12 7.13 -7.22 9.77
C PRO A 12 5.82 -7.71 9.14
N TRP A 13 5.15 -8.61 9.87
CA TRP A 13 3.80 -9.02 9.54
C TRP A 13 2.85 -7.81 9.58
N PRO A 14 1.89 -7.69 8.65
CA PRO A 14 1.51 -8.64 7.59
C PRO A 14 2.25 -8.44 6.25
N PHE A 15 3.13 -7.45 6.15
CA PHE A 15 3.66 -6.97 4.87
C PHE A 15 4.61 -7.96 4.18
N ASN A 16 5.30 -8.82 4.94
CA ASN A 16 6.12 -9.91 4.38
C ASN A 16 5.34 -11.02 3.66
N GLN A 17 4.00 -10.99 3.69
CA GLN A 17 3.16 -11.94 2.95
C GLN A 17 2.64 -11.36 1.62
N LEU A 18 2.83 -10.06 1.40
CA LEU A 18 2.35 -9.40 0.18
C LEU A 18 3.00 -9.93 -1.11
N PRO A 19 4.32 -10.21 -1.17
CA PRO A 19 4.93 -10.78 -2.38
C PRO A 19 4.31 -12.14 -2.78
N ARG A 20 3.92 -12.96 -1.79
CA ARG A 20 3.28 -14.27 -2.04
C ARG A 20 1.85 -14.16 -2.56
N SER A 21 1.14 -13.10 -2.18
CA SER A 21 -0.26 -12.88 -2.60
C SER A 21 -0.40 -12.17 -3.95
N TYR A 22 0.70 -11.61 -4.49
CA TYR A 22 0.71 -10.93 -5.80
C TYR A 22 0.17 -11.81 -6.94
N ASN A 23 0.58 -13.08 -7.00
CA ASN A 23 0.19 -13.99 -8.07
C ASN A 23 -1.33 -14.24 -8.08
N PHE A 24 -1.95 -14.24 -6.90
CA PHE A 24 -3.40 -14.30 -6.75
C PHE A 24 -4.06 -12.98 -7.18
N LEU A 25 -3.57 -11.85 -6.70
CA LEU A 25 -4.17 -10.53 -6.98
C LEU A 25 -4.11 -10.15 -8.47
N VAL A 26 -3.01 -10.46 -9.16
CA VAL A 26 -2.88 -10.20 -10.61
C VAL A 26 -3.93 -10.95 -11.42
N LYS A 27 -4.33 -12.14 -10.96
CA LYS A 27 -5.42 -12.93 -11.59
C LYS A 27 -6.82 -12.40 -11.25
N HIS A 28 -6.95 -11.57 -10.22
CA HIS A 28 -8.22 -11.03 -9.71
C HIS A 28 -8.19 -9.50 -9.70
N GLY A 29 -8.29 -8.89 -10.89
CA GLY A 29 -8.11 -7.44 -11.07
C GLY A 29 -9.03 -6.53 -10.23
N ALA A 30 -10.25 -6.98 -9.91
CA ALA A 30 -11.15 -6.24 -9.02
C ALA A 30 -10.60 -6.18 -7.58
N LEU A 31 -10.09 -7.31 -7.08
CA LEU A 31 -9.50 -7.39 -5.76
C LEU A 31 -8.20 -6.58 -5.70
N TRP A 32 -7.36 -6.68 -6.74
CA TRP A 32 -6.17 -5.84 -6.89
C TRP A 32 -6.49 -4.35 -6.77
N LYS A 33 -7.50 -3.87 -7.51
CA LYS A 33 -7.94 -2.47 -7.45
C LYS A 33 -8.42 -2.09 -6.05
N MET A 34 -9.21 -2.94 -5.40
CA MET A 34 -9.69 -2.72 -4.03
C MET A 34 -8.50 -2.57 -3.07
N THR A 35 -7.55 -3.50 -3.09
CA THR A 35 -6.37 -3.46 -2.22
C THR A 35 -5.49 -2.23 -2.50
N TYR A 36 -5.32 -1.85 -3.77
CA TYR A 36 -4.53 -0.70 -4.17
C TYR A 36 -5.15 0.64 -3.72
N TYR A 37 -6.46 0.83 -3.94
CA TYR A 37 -7.12 2.07 -3.49
C TYR A 37 -7.39 2.09 -1.98
N GLY A 38 -7.49 0.92 -1.33
CA GLY A 38 -7.61 0.80 0.13
C GLY A 38 -6.32 1.15 0.87
N SER A 39 -5.14 0.86 0.32
CA SER A 39 -3.85 1.20 0.94
C SER A 39 -3.47 2.68 0.82
N ALA A 40 -4.18 3.45 -0.01
CA ALA A 40 -3.99 4.89 -0.18
C ALA A 40 -5.28 5.66 0.20
N PRO A 41 -5.56 5.85 1.51
CA PRO A 41 -6.79 6.46 1.97
C PRO A 41 -6.81 7.96 1.65
N ARG A 42 -7.37 8.29 0.48
CA ARG A 42 -7.54 9.68 0.01
C ARG A 42 -8.32 10.54 1.00
N LEU A 43 -9.26 9.95 1.74
CA LEU A 43 -10.06 10.63 2.76
C LEU A 43 -9.24 11.11 3.97
N VAL A 44 -8.06 10.54 4.23
CA VAL A 44 -7.18 11.00 5.32
C VAL A 44 -6.16 11.98 4.77
N HIS A 45 -5.48 11.62 3.68
CA HIS A 45 -4.42 12.44 3.14
C HIS A 45 -4.92 13.79 2.61
N GLN A 46 -6.05 13.84 1.88
CA GLN A 46 -6.53 15.08 1.29
C GLN A 46 -6.92 16.17 2.30
N PRO A 47 -7.72 15.91 3.36
CA PRO A 47 -8.03 16.96 4.33
C PRO A 47 -6.79 17.41 5.11
N HIS A 48 -5.86 16.50 5.43
CA HIS A 48 -4.59 16.89 6.05
C HIS A 48 -3.78 17.83 5.15
N PHE A 49 -3.58 17.46 3.88
CA PHE A 49 -2.86 18.32 2.93
C PHE A 49 -3.56 19.66 2.69
N ALA A 50 -4.90 19.66 2.60
CA ALA A 50 -5.68 20.88 2.42
C ALA A 50 -5.62 21.79 3.65
N ALA A 51 -5.66 21.23 4.87
CA ALA A 51 -5.55 22.00 6.10
C ALA A 51 -4.15 22.61 6.24
N THR A 52 -3.10 21.82 5.97
CA THR A 52 -1.72 22.32 6.01
C THR A 52 -1.46 23.38 4.95
N SER A 53 -1.94 23.21 3.73
CA SER A 53 -1.78 24.21 2.67
C SER A 53 -2.51 25.52 3.00
N ALA A 54 -3.73 25.45 3.51
CA ALA A 54 -4.48 26.62 3.96
C ALA A 54 -3.81 27.34 5.14
N PHE A 55 -3.22 26.59 6.08
CA PHE A 55 -2.48 27.17 7.20
C PHE A 55 -1.20 27.88 6.76
N ILE A 56 -0.44 27.32 5.81
CA ILE A 56 0.81 27.92 5.32
C ILE A 56 0.55 29.12 4.41
N ALA A 57 -0.57 29.12 3.68
CA ALA A 57 -0.94 30.21 2.79
C ALA A 57 -1.47 31.47 3.51
N ARG A 58 -1.56 31.45 4.84
CA ARG A 58 -1.92 32.61 5.68
C ARG A 58 -0.67 33.37 6.13
#